data_AF-A0A833SGC0-F1
#
_entry.id   AF-A0A833SGC0-F1
#
_cell.length_a   1.000
_cell.length_b   1.000
_cell.length_c   1.000
_cell.angle_alpha   90.00
_cell.angle_beta   90.00
_cell.angle_gamma   90.00
#
_symmetry.space_group_name_H-M   'P 1'
#
loop_
_entity.id
_entity.type
_entity.pdbx_description
1 polymer ?
#
loop_
_entity_poly.entity_id
_entity_poly.type
_entity_poly.pdbx_seq_one_letter_code
_entity_poly.pdbx_strand_id
1 'polypeptide(L)' 'MEFQLIKKYIAAYLSTTTTRLETVEAPMPGIKVDINGNESFFYPSANDENTFFEEYGDHIYVHVYNTETKAFTTTEK' A
#
# COMPACT_ATOMS: atom_id res chain seq x y z
N MET A 1 -13.48 -4.22 5.80
CA MET A 1 -12.25 -4.80 6.40
C MET A 1 -11.13 -4.88 5.38
N GLU A 2 -11.43 -4.82 4.08
CA GLU A 2 -10.42 -4.77 3.02
C GLU A 2 -9.55 -3.51 3.12
N PHE A 3 -8.24 -3.68 2.96
CA PHE A 3 -7.19 -2.64 2.95
C PHE A 3 -6.79 -2.01 4.29
N GLN A 4 -7.14 -2.58 5.44
CA GLN A 4 -6.70 -2.02 6.74
C GLN A 4 -5.18 -1.89 6.86
N LEU A 5 -4.42 -2.90 6.42
CA LEU A 5 -2.95 -2.85 6.47
C LEU A 5 -2.37 -1.78 5.55
N ILE A 6 -2.90 -1.66 4.33
CA ILE A 6 -2.50 -0.64 3.37
C ILE A 6 -2.74 0.76 3.95
N LYS A 7 -3.94 1.01 4.50
CA LYS A 7 -4.26 2.28 5.17
C LYS A 7 -3.35 2.56 6.36
N LYS A 8 -3.02 1.54 7.15
CA LYS A 8 -2.10 1.66 8.28
C LYS A 8 -0.68 2.03 7.81
N TYR A 9 -0.19 1.39 6.75
CA TYR A 9 1.11 1.70 6.16
C TYR A 9 1.15 3.15 5.65
N ILE A 10 0.16 3.55 4.85
CA ILE A 10 0.07 4.92 4.33
C ILE A 10 0.04 5.94 5.48
N ALA A 11 -0.80 5.71 6.50
CA ALA A 11 -0.89 6.60 7.66
C ALA A 11 0.45 6.73 8.41
N ALA A 12 1.22 5.64 8.50
CA ALA A 12 2.48 5.61 9.24
C ALA A 12 3.67 6.19 8.47
N TYR A 13 3.74 6.00 7.15
CA TYR A 13 4.95 6.28 6.36
C TYR A 13 4.75 7.28 5.22
N LEU A 14 3.53 7.45 4.70
CA LEU A 14 3.25 8.24 3.50
C LEU A 14 2.31 9.43 3.73
N SER A 15 1.78 9.57 4.95
CA SER A 15 0.83 10.62 5.31
C SER A 15 1.51 11.98 5.40
N THR A 16 1.15 12.86 4.48
CA THR A 16 1.56 14.27 4.43
C THR A 16 0.32 15.16 4.24
N THR A 17 0.49 16.48 4.27
CA THR A 17 -0.62 17.43 4.04
C THR A 17 -1.16 17.39 2.61
N THR A 18 -0.43 16.80 1.67
CA THR A 18 -0.81 16.73 0.25
C THR A 18 -1.17 15.32 -0.19
N THR A 19 -1.06 14.32 0.69
CA THR A 19 -1.41 12.93 0.39
C THR A 19 -2.91 12.81 0.08
N ARG A 20 -3.25 12.27 -1.08
CA ARG A 20 -4.63 11.98 -1.50
C ARG A 20 -4.81 10.48 -1.68
N LEU A 21 -5.94 9.95 -1.22
CA LEU A 21 -6.27 8.53 -1.24
C LEU A 21 -7.55 8.31 -2.03
N GLU A 22 -7.53 7.35 -2.93
CA GLU A 22 -8.70 6.92 -3.70
C GLU A 22 -8.78 5.39 -3.70
N THR A 23 -9.92 4.82 -3.30
CA THR A 23 -10.16 3.39 -3.49
C THR A 23 -10.53 3.16 -4.95
N VAL A 24 -9.84 2.24 -5.61
CA VAL A 24 -10.07 1.90 -7.02
C VAL A 24 -10.39 0.43 -7.16
N GLU A 25 -11.25 0.08 -8.13
CA GLU A 25 -11.71 -1.30 -8.38
C GLU A 25 -11.00 -1.96 -9.58
N ALA A 26 -10.32 -1.19 -10.42
CA ALA A 26 -9.67 -1.66 -11.65
C ALA A 26 -8.21 -1.18 -11.73
N PRO A 27 -7.26 -1.99 -12.23
CA PRO A 27 -7.45 -3.35 -12.76
C PRO A 27 -7.76 -4.41 -11.69
N MET A 28 -7.56 -4.10 -10.41
CA MET A 28 -8.02 -4.89 -9.26
C MET A 28 -8.33 -3.97 -8.07
N PRO A 29 -9.10 -4.44 -7.07
CA PRO A 29 -9.43 -3.65 -5.88
C PRO A 29 -8.18 -3.23 -5.09
N GLY A 30 -8.04 -1.93 -4.83
CA GLY A 30 -6.88 -1.38 -4.14
C GLY A 30 -7.04 0.09 -3.75
N ILE A 31 -5.93 0.72 -3.38
CA ILE A 31 -5.84 2.12 -2.98
C ILE A 31 -4.82 2.82 -3.88
N LYS A 32 -5.25 3.82 -4.62
CA LYS A 32 -4.38 4.77 -5.30
C LYS A 32 -4.00 5.88 -4.32
N VAL A 33 -2.71 6.22 -4.28
CA VAL A 33 -2.14 7.27 -3.43
C VAL A 33 -1.42 8.26 -4.33
N ASP A 34 -1.77 9.54 -4.23
CA ASP A 34 -1.04 10.64 -4.86
C ASP A 34 -0.33 11.44 -3.78
N ILE A 35 0.98 11.65 -3.96
CA ILE A 35 1.80 12.50 -3.11
C ILE A 35 2.52 13.51 -4.01
N ASN A 36 1.99 14.73 -4.07
CA ASN A 36 2.54 15.82 -4.90
C ASN A 36 2.65 15.47 -6.39
N GLY A 37 1.70 14.72 -6.93
CA GLY A 37 1.68 14.30 -8.33
C GLY A 37 2.46 13.00 -8.61
N ASN A 38 3.07 12.39 -7.59
CA ASN A 38 3.62 11.04 -7.68
C ASN A 38 2.54 10.05 -7.26
N GLU A 39 2.13 9.20 -8.19
CA GLU A 39 1.07 8.21 -7.97
C GLU A 39 1.65 6.82 -7.68
N SER A 40 1.22 6.22 -6.59
CA SER A 40 1.45 4.81 -6.25
C SER A 40 0.12 4.07 -6.19
N PHE A 41 0.08 2.81 -6.61
CA PHE A 41 -1.08 1.94 -6.51
C PHE A 41 -0.81 0.79 -5.54
N PHE A 42 -1.67 0.61 -4.54
CA PHE A 42 -1.54 -0.42 -3.52
C PHE A 42 -2.65 -1.44 -3.61
N TYR A 43 -2.33 -2.74 -3.54
CA TYR A 43 -3.33 -3.80 -3.58
C TYR A 43 -2.94 -4.98 -2.67
N PRO A 44 -3.91 -5.67 -2.05
CA PRO A 44 -3.64 -6.76 -1.12
C PRO A 44 -3.15 -8.02 -1.85
N SER A 45 -2.39 -8.85 -1.15
CA SER A 45 -2.09 -10.20 -1.63
C SER A 45 -3.33 -11.10 -1.53
N ALA A 46 -3.61 -11.86 -2.59
CA ALA A 46 -4.66 -12.87 -2.58
C ALA A 46 -4.30 -14.11 -1.74
N ASN A 47 -3.02 -14.29 -1.42
CA ASN A 47 -2.51 -15.51 -0.76
C ASN A 47 -2.15 -15.31 0.71
N ASP A 48 -1.95 -14.06 1.16
CA ASP A 48 -1.49 -13.74 2.51
C ASP A 48 -2.10 -12.42 2.98
N GLU A 49 -2.89 -12.50 4.06
CA GLU A 49 -3.58 -11.36 4.65
C GLU A 49 -2.65 -10.31 5.27
N ASN A 50 -1.39 -10.67 5.56
CA ASN A 50 -0.39 -9.77 6.10
C ASN A 50 0.50 -9.13 5.04
N THR A 51 0.26 -9.45 3.76
CA THR A 51 1.07 -8.97 2.64
C THR A 51 0.24 -8.11 1.69
N PHE A 52 0.84 -7.02 1.21
CA PHE A 52 0.28 -6.20 0.12
C PHE A 52 1.41 -5.69 -0.78
N PHE A 53 1.03 -5.17 -1.92
CA PHE A 53 1.94 -4.70 -2.97
C PHE A 53 1.76 -3.21 -3.21
N GLU A 54 2.84 -2.56 -3.64
CA GLU A 54 2.86 -1.18 -4.15
C GLU A 54 3.46 -1.18 -5.55
N GLU A 55 2.71 -0.66 -6.53
CA GLU A 55 3.19 -0.32 -7.85
C GLU A 55 3.51 1.17 -7.90
N TYR A 56 4.77 1.50 -8.19
CA TYR A 56 5.24 2.87 -8.33
C TYR A 56 6.12 3.00 -9.58
N GLY A 57 5.57 3.58 -10.65
CA GLY A 57 6.22 3.59 -11.96
C GLY A 57 6.41 2.15 -12.47
N ASP A 58 7.66 1.78 -12.77
CA ASP A 58 8.04 0.43 -13.21
C ASP A 58 8.45 -0.50 -12.04
N HIS A 59 8.38 -0.01 -10.80
CA HIS A 59 8.80 -0.75 -9.61
C HIS A 59 7.61 -1.38 -8.90
N ILE A 60 7.80 -2.60 -8.42
CA ILE A 60 6.84 -3.31 -7.57
C ILE A 60 7.50 -3.59 -6.23
N TYR A 61 6.93 -3.04 -5.16
CA TYR A 61 7.34 -3.32 -3.79
C TYR A 61 6.36 -4.29 -3.13
N VAL A 62 6.91 -5.16 -2.29
CA VAL A 62 6.16 -6.10 -1.45
C VAL A 62 6.30 -5.64 -0.01
N HIS A 63 5.17 -5.48 0.66
CA HIS A 63 5.11 -5.07 2.06
C HIS A 63 4.54 -6.21 2.89
N VAL A 64 5.31 -6.66 3.87
CA VAL A 64 4.90 -7.70 4.82
C VAL A 64 4.75 -7.09 6.19
N TYR A 65 3.56 -7.23 6.77
CA TYR A 65 3.25 -6.77 8.12
C TYR A 65 3.58 -7.85 9.15
N ASN A 66 4.47 -7.53 10.08
CA ASN A 66 4.76 -8.39 11.22
C ASN A 66 3.78 -8.06 12.36
N THR A 67 2.92 -9.04 12.70
CA THR A 67 1.87 -8.86 13.71
C THR A 67 2.41 -8.78 15.14
N GLU A 68 3.61 -9.30 15.42
CA GLU A 68 4.25 -9.27 16.72
C GLU A 68 4.90 -7.91 16.97
N THR A 69 5.74 -7.45 16.03
CA THR A 69 6.47 -6.18 16.15
C THR A 69 5.66 -4.97 15.72
N LYS A 70 4.47 -5.19 15.10
CA LYS A 70 3.59 -4.16 14.53
C LYS A 70 4.28 -3.30 13.47
N ALA A 71 5.33 -3.81 12.84
CA ALA A 71 6.13 -3.12 11.83
C ALA A 71 5.92 -3.71 10.42
N PHE A 72 6.26 -2.92 9.40
CA PHE A 72 6.26 -3.36 8.01
C PHE A 72 7.69 -3.57 7.53
N THR A 73 7.90 -4.61 6.71
CA THR A 73 9.14 -4.82 5.96
C THR A 73 8.81 -4.66 4.48
N THR A 74 9.62 -3.88 3.76
CA THR A 74 9.44 -3.62 2.33
C THR A 74 10.61 -4.23 1.56
N THR A 75 10.32 -4.95 0.48
CA THR A 75 11.31 -5.47 -0.48
C THR A 75 10.87 -5.19 -1.89
N GLU A 76 11.79 -4.78 -2.76
CA GLU A 76 11.54 -4.67 -4.20
C GLU A 76 11.53 -6.07 -4.83
N LYS A 77 10.58 -6.30 -5.75
CA LYS A 77 10.39 -7.58 -6.43
C LYS A 77 11.22 -7.71 -7.71
#